data_AF-A0A1E1WEP0-F1
#
_entry.id   AF-A0A1E1WEP0-F1
#
_cell.length_a   1.000
_cell.length_b   1.000
_cell.length_c   1.000
_cell.angle_alpha   90.00
_cell.angle_beta   90.00
_cell.angle_gamma   90.00
#
_symmetry.space_group_name_H-M   'P 1'
#
loop_
_entity.id
_entity.type
_entity.pdbx_description
1 polymer ?
#
loop_
_entity_poly.entity_id
_entity_poly.type
_entity_poly.pdbx_seq_one_letter_code
_entity_poly.pdbx_strand_id
1 'polypeptide(L)'
;GRSFGTASPAACQLHVVPMRDLTHEKLRSYLESLQGAFSEVVAFKPSGWENGKNSTLEKDLVTIHGIPYSEHSSFSEMIRFVKFLNPKQVVPTVDISGGIKAVQKFFPCPLVHKEGSAAQSKVTDYFSIQNRQQLPAGVT
;
A
#
# COMPACT_ATOMS: atom_id res chain seq x y z
N GLY A 1 0.96 -4.08 -22.34
CA GLY A 1 0.27 -3.05 -21.53
C GLY A 1 -1.03 -2.65 -22.19
N ARG A 2 -1.77 -1.76 -21.54
CA ARG A 2 -2.89 -1.03 -22.15
C ARG A 2 -2.57 0.47 -22.09
N SER A 3 -3.03 1.22 -23.08
CA SER A 3 -3.02 2.68 -23.03
C SER A 3 -3.84 3.18 -21.85
N PHE A 4 -3.40 4.29 -21.25
CA PHE A 4 -4.19 5.00 -20.25
C PHE A 4 -5.35 5.72 -20.95
N GLY A 5 -6.59 5.36 -20.61
CA GLY A 5 -7.80 5.92 -21.22
C GLY A 5 -8.36 5.08 -22.39
N THR A 6 -8.87 5.76 -23.43
CA THR A 6 -9.56 5.14 -24.59
C THR A 6 -8.76 5.15 -25.89
N ALA A 7 -7.60 5.83 -25.92
CA ALA A 7 -6.74 5.90 -27.10
C ALA A 7 -6.10 4.55 -27.43
N SER A 8 -5.70 4.32 -28.68
CA SER A 8 -4.92 3.13 -29.03
C SER A 8 -3.53 3.18 -28.39
N PRO A 9 -2.88 2.03 -28.11
CA PRO A 9 -1.53 2.02 -27.54
C PRO A 9 -0.46 2.74 -28.38
N ALA A 10 -0.66 2.89 -29.69
CA ALA A 10 0.29 3.64 -30.53
C ALA A 10 0.11 5.17 -30.42
N ALA A 11 -1.06 5.62 -29.95
CA ALA A 11 -1.41 7.04 -29.85
C ALA A 11 -1.37 7.57 -28.40
N CYS A 12 -0.93 6.75 -27.44
CA CYS A 12 -0.89 7.09 -26.02
C CYS A 12 0.55 6.97 -25.50
N GLN A 13 1.05 7.98 -24.80
CA GLN A 13 2.41 7.93 -24.21
C GLN A 13 2.44 7.30 -22.82
N LEU A 14 1.27 7.13 -22.18
CA LEU A 14 1.17 6.59 -20.82
C LEU A 14 0.49 5.22 -20.85
N HIS A 15 1.23 4.18 -20.53
CA HIS A 15 0.74 2.80 -20.56
C HIS A 15 0.72 2.18 -19.18
N VAL A 16 -0.38 1.50 -18.83
CA VAL A 16 -0.48 0.71 -17.61
C VAL A 16 -0.15 -0.74 -17.93
N VAL A 17 0.81 -1.29 -17.19
CA VAL A 17 1.25 -2.69 -17.29
C VAL A 17 1.12 -3.37 -15.94
N PRO A 18 0.91 -4.71 -15.90
CA PRO A 18 1.00 -5.46 -14.66
C PRO A 18 2.35 -5.25 -13.98
N MET A 19 2.36 -5.13 -12.64
CA MET A 19 3.59 -4.93 -11.84
C MET A 19 4.68 -5.98 -12.13
N ARG A 20 4.28 -7.22 -12.38
CA ARG A 20 5.16 -8.35 -12.73
C ARG A 20 5.89 -8.18 -14.07
N ASP A 21 5.36 -7.36 -14.97
CA ASP A 21 5.89 -7.13 -16.31
C ASP A 21 6.85 -5.93 -16.33
N LEU A 22 7.10 -5.28 -15.19
CA LEU A 22 8.12 -4.24 -15.02
C LEU A 22 9.52 -4.88 -14.87
N THR A 23 9.92 -5.62 -15.89
CA THR A 23 11.29 -6.15 -16.08
C THR A 23 11.86 -5.66 -17.40
N HIS A 24 13.19 -5.69 -17.52
CA HIS A 24 13.86 -5.22 -18.74
C HIS A 24 13.41 -5.98 -19.98
N GLU A 25 13.33 -7.31 -19.90
CA GLU A 25 12.96 -8.16 -21.04
C GLU A 25 11.53 -7.88 -21.49
N LYS A 26 10.59 -7.79 -20.54
CA LYS A 26 9.17 -7.60 -20.85
C LYS A 26 8.88 -6.21 -21.40
N LEU A 27 9.53 -5.18 -20.86
CA LEU A 27 9.36 -3.80 -21.34
C LEU A 27 9.99 -3.62 -22.72
N ARG A 28 11.14 -4.24 -22.99
CA ARG A 28 11.74 -4.24 -24.32
C ARG A 28 10.83 -4.90 -25.36
N SER A 29 10.36 -6.11 -25.09
CA SER A 29 9.42 -6.80 -26.01
C SER A 29 8.13 -6.00 -26.20
N TYR A 30 7.68 -5.27 -25.18
CA TYR A 30 6.51 -4.40 -25.31
C TYR A 30 6.78 -3.19 -26.20
N LEU A 31 7.93 -2.52 -26.06
CA LEU A 31 8.36 -1.43 -26.94
C LEU A 31 8.41 -1.89 -28.41
N GLU A 32 9.03 -3.04 -28.67
CA GLU A 32 9.12 -3.63 -30.01
C GLU A 32 7.73 -3.94 -30.61
N SER A 33 6.76 -4.35 -29.78
CA SER A 33 5.39 -4.62 -30.23
C SER A 33 4.62 -3.38 -30.69
N LEU A 34 5.10 -2.18 -30.34
CA LEU A 34 4.50 -0.90 -30.76
C LEU A 34 5.01 -0.44 -32.13
N GLN A 35 5.75 -1.29 -32.85
CA GLN A 35 6.15 -1.10 -34.26
C GLN A 35 6.83 0.24 -34.53
N GLY A 36 7.66 0.70 -33.60
CA GLY A 36 8.42 1.95 -33.74
C GLY A 36 7.64 3.23 -33.45
N ALA A 37 6.41 3.14 -32.92
CA ALA A 37 5.68 4.33 -32.44
C ALA A 37 6.42 5.09 -31.33
N PHE A 38 7.29 4.40 -30.59
CA PHE A 38 8.15 4.97 -29.56
C PHE A 38 9.57 4.42 -29.70
N SER A 39 10.56 5.20 -29.30
CA SER A 39 11.98 4.83 -29.34
C SER A 39 12.50 4.27 -28.02
N GLU A 40 11.91 4.67 -26.90
CA GLU A 40 12.40 4.37 -25.55
C GLU A 40 11.23 4.23 -24.57
N VAL A 41 11.47 3.54 -23.46
CA VAL A 41 10.51 3.37 -22.36
C VAL A 41 11.13 3.80 -21.05
N VAL A 42 10.44 4.70 -20.35
CA VAL A 42 10.67 5.01 -18.95
C VAL A 42 9.55 4.37 -18.13
N ALA A 43 9.90 3.47 -17.22
CA ALA A 43 8.96 2.74 -16.39
C ALA A 43 9.09 3.12 -14.92
N PHE A 44 7.96 3.32 -14.26
CA PHE A 44 7.88 3.58 -12.83
C PHE A 44 7.40 2.31 -12.13
N LYS A 45 8.23 1.77 -11.25
CA LYS A 45 7.91 0.62 -10.40
C LYS A 45 7.64 1.12 -8.99
N PRO A 46 6.37 1.37 -8.61
CA PRO A 46 6.06 1.73 -7.24
C PRO A 46 6.40 0.55 -6.33
N SER A 47 7.19 0.82 -5.31
CA SER A 47 7.60 -0.10 -4.27
C SER A 47 7.12 0.44 -2.92
N GLY A 48 6.88 -0.45 -1.95
CA GLY A 48 6.49 -0.06 -0.59
C GLY A 48 7.66 0.56 0.18
N TRP A 49 7.91 0.12 1.41
CA TRP A 49 9.07 0.58 2.18
C TRP A 49 10.38 0.04 1.58
N GLU A 50 10.98 0.76 0.63
CA GLU A 50 12.36 0.55 0.25
C GLU A 50 13.26 1.41 1.14
N ASN A 51 14.20 0.77 1.84
CA ASN A 51 15.23 1.44 2.64
C ASN A 51 16.17 2.26 1.73
N GLY A 52 15.68 3.41 1.23
CA GLY A 52 16.45 4.47 0.60
C GLY A 52 17.17 4.11 -0.70
N LYS A 53 16.99 2.91 -1.25
CA LYS A 53 17.60 2.53 -2.52
C LYS A 53 16.59 2.76 -3.64
N ASN A 54 16.51 4.00 -4.11
CA ASN A 54 15.90 4.29 -5.42
C ASN A 54 16.75 3.54 -6.46
N SER A 55 16.38 2.29 -6.78
CA SER A 55 17.08 1.52 -7.78
C SER A 55 16.63 2.04 -9.14
N THR A 56 17.49 2.82 -9.79
CA THR A 56 17.35 3.07 -11.22
C THR A 56 18.12 1.99 -11.94
N LEU A 57 17.43 1.23 -12.80
CA LEU A 57 18.02 0.24 -13.67
C LEU A 57 17.88 0.74 -15.09
N GLU A 58 18.98 1.23 -15.65
CA GLU A 58 19.05 1.64 -17.06
C GLU A 58 19.75 0.56 -17.87
N LYS A 59 19.13 0.18 -18.98
CA LYS A 59 19.74 -0.72 -19.96
C LYS A 59 19.11 -0.48 -21.32
N ASP A 60 19.94 -0.16 -22.32
CA ASP A 60 19.53 0.14 -23.69
C ASP A 60 18.41 1.20 -23.75
N LEU A 61 17.27 0.87 -24.37
CA LEU A 61 16.10 1.73 -24.58
C LEU A 61 15.08 1.69 -23.43
N VAL A 62 15.44 1.08 -22.30
CA VAL A 62 14.55 0.86 -21.16
C VAL A 62 15.20 1.33 -19.87
N THR A 63 14.54 2.29 -19.22
CA THR A 63 14.89 2.78 -17.88
C THR A 63 13.76 2.44 -16.92
N ILE A 64 14.11 1.83 -15.78
CA ILE A 64 13.14 1.49 -14.71
C ILE A 64 13.53 2.23 -13.44
N HIS A 65 12.65 3.08 -12.94
CA HIS A 65 12.79 3.75 -11.65
C HIS A 65 11.96 3.04 -10.58
N GLY A 66 12.61 2.53 -9.53
CA GLY A 66 11.95 2.17 -8.29
C GLY A 66 11.50 3.45 -7.56
N ILE A 67 10.20 3.56 -7.28
CA ILE A 67 9.61 4.73 -6.63
C ILE A 67 9.09 4.33 -5.24
N PRO A 68 9.62 4.89 -4.15
CA PRO A 68 9.12 4.60 -2.81
C PRO A 68 7.77 5.28 -2.62
N TYR A 69 6.71 4.53 -2.91
CA TYR A 69 5.33 4.97 -2.80
C TYR A 69 4.60 4.09 -1.80
N SER A 70 4.20 4.69 -0.68
CA SER A 70 3.49 3.99 0.39
C SER A 70 2.06 4.50 0.52
N GLU A 71 1.11 3.57 0.54
CA GLU A 71 -0.27 3.83 0.95
C GLU A 71 -0.46 3.62 2.47
N HIS A 72 0.59 3.20 3.16
CA HIS A 72 0.63 3.04 4.61
C HIS A 72 1.35 4.20 5.28
N SER A 73 0.91 4.55 6.49
CA SER A 73 1.56 5.57 7.31
C SER A 73 3.00 5.18 7.63
N SER A 74 3.90 6.15 7.54
CA SER A 74 5.23 6.03 8.14
C SER A 74 5.12 5.91 9.67
N PHE A 75 6.20 5.44 10.30
CA PHE A 75 6.24 5.32 11.76
C PHE A 75 5.93 6.66 12.46
N SER A 76 6.52 7.76 12.00
CA SER A 76 6.31 9.10 12.59
C SER A 76 4.87 9.59 12.44
N GLU A 77 4.24 9.36 11.28
CA GLU A 77 2.84 9.72 11.04
C GLU A 77 1.90 8.91 11.94
N MET A 78 2.14 7.59 12.05
CA MET A 78 1.38 6.72 12.94
C MET A 78 1.49 7.18 14.40
N ILE A 79 2.71 7.43 14.91
CA ILE A 79 2.90 7.87 16.30
C ILE A 79 2.24 9.24 16.53
N ARG A 80 2.34 10.17 15.58
CA ARG A 80 1.66 11.47 15.65
C ARG A 80 0.15 11.29 15.73
N PHE A 81 -0.42 10.40 14.92
CA PHE A 81 -1.85 10.11 14.92
C PHE A 81 -2.32 9.49 16.24
N VAL A 82 -1.60 8.50 16.77
CA VAL A 82 -1.94 7.90 18.07
C VAL A 82 -1.88 8.93 19.20
N LYS A 83 -0.88 9.81 19.22
CA LYS A 83 -0.78 10.90 20.19
C LYS A 83 -1.94 11.89 20.07
N PHE A 84 -2.36 12.19 18.84
CA PHE A 84 -3.50 13.07 18.60
C PHE A 84 -4.82 12.47 19.10
N LEU A 85 -5.07 11.18 18.83
CA LEU A 85 -6.28 10.50 19.30
C LEU A 85 -6.29 10.21 20.80
N ASN A 86 -5.10 10.03 21.40
CA ASN A 86 -4.91 9.68 22.80
C ASN A 86 -5.78 8.49 23.28
N PRO A 87 -5.71 7.33 22.60
CA PRO A 87 -6.51 6.16 22.98
C PRO A 87 -6.02 5.54 24.30
N LYS A 88 -6.89 4.77 24.97
CA LYS A 88 -6.53 4.03 26.20
C LYS A 88 -5.54 2.89 25.95
N GLN A 89 -5.62 2.27 24.77
CA GLN A 89 -4.75 1.17 24.34
C GLN A 89 -4.74 1.09 22.81
N VAL A 90 -3.72 0.45 22.25
CA VAL A 90 -3.63 0.14 20.81
C VAL A 90 -3.50 -1.36 20.64
N VAL A 91 -4.28 -1.93 19.72
CA VAL A 91 -4.21 -3.35 19.36
C VAL A 91 -3.65 -3.43 17.93
N PRO A 92 -2.40 -3.89 17.73
CA PRO A 92 -1.83 -4.04 16.40
C PRO A 92 -2.57 -5.11 15.60
N THR A 93 -2.90 -4.81 14.34
CA THR A 93 -3.55 -5.75 13.42
C THR A 93 -2.61 -6.23 12.31
N VAL A 94 -1.41 -5.68 12.27
CA VAL A 94 -0.32 -6.02 11.36
C VAL A 94 0.95 -6.25 12.19
N ASP A 95 1.89 -7.02 11.65
CA ASP A 95 3.11 -7.39 12.35
C ASP A 95 3.96 -6.17 12.70
N ILE A 96 4.52 -6.20 13.91
CA ILE A 96 5.49 -5.21 14.37
C ILE A 96 6.88 -5.84 14.23
N SER A 97 7.66 -5.33 13.29
CA SER A 97 9.07 -5.74 13.17
C SER A 97 9.83 -5.44 14.47
N GLY A 98 10.50 -6.45 15.01
CA GLY A 98 11.17 -6.37 16.32
C GLY A 98 10.26 -6.51 17.54
N GLY A 99 8.94 -6.67 17.34
CA GLY A 99 7.95 -6.93 18.38
C GLY A 99 7.52 -5.70 19.19
N ILE A 100 6.44 -5.87 19.97
CA ILE A 100 5.82 -4.79 20.76
C ILE A 100 6.82 -4.09 21.68
N LYS A 101 7.69 -4.86 22.34
CA LYS A 101 8.69 -4.32 23.29
C LYS A 101 9.63 -3.31 22.64
N ALA A 102 9.99 -3.50 21.37
CA ALA A 102 10.90 -2.59 20.66
C ALA A 102 10.29 -1.20 20.43
N VAL A 103 8.96 -1.14 20.24
CA VAL A 103 8.26 0.09 19.85
C VAL A 103 7.43 0.71 20.97
N GLN A 104 7.13 -0.02 22.05
CA GLN A 104 6.26 0.43 23.14
C GLN A 104 6.63 1.81 23.71
N LYS A 105 7.93 2.13 23.79
CA LYS A 105 8.43 3.42 24.29
C LYS A 105 7.97 4.64 23.49
N PHE A 106 7.53 4.45 22.25
CA PHE A 106 7.08 5.55 21.38
C PHE A 106 5.56 5.81 21.48
N PHE A 107 4.80 4.86 22.03
CA PHE A 107 3.35 4.97 22.18
C PHE A 107 2.99 5.62 23.52
N PRO A 108 1.99 6.52 23.54
CA PRO A 108 1.50 7.14 24.78
C PRO A 108 0.64 6.19 25.62
N CYS A 109 0.31 5.01 25.09
CA CYS A 109 -0.56 4.02 25.72
C CYS A 109 -0.01 2.59 25.51
N PRO A 110 -0.49 1.60 26.27
CA PRO A 110 -0.09 0.20 26.08
C PRO A 110 -0.46 -0.33 24.69
N LEU A 111 0.46 -1.08 24.10
CA LEU A 111 0.20 -1.96 22.97
C LEU A 111 -0.21 -3.33 23.51
N VAL A 112 -1.40 -3.79 23.13
CA VAL A 112 -1.97 -5.04 23.65
C VAL A 112 -2.04 -6.06 22.52
N HIS A 113 -1.38 -7.20 22.70
CA HIS A 113 -1.59 -8.38 21.85
C HIS A 113 -2.65 -9.26 22.51
N LYS A 114 -3.64 -9.73 21.77
CA LYS A 114 -4.58 -10.74 22.29
C LYS A 114 -3.89 -12.09 22.17
N GLU A 115 -3.38 -12.64 23.27
CA GLU A 115 -2.81 -13.99 23.27
C GLU A 115 -3.92 -15.04 23.20
N GLY A 116 -3.86 -15.88 22.17
CA GLY A 116 -4.76 -17.02 21.97
C GLY A 116 -4.81 -17.46 20.51
N SER A 117 -4.15 -18.58 20.19
CA SER A 117 -4.04 -19.19 18.84
C SER A 117 -5.37 -19.62 18.19
N ALA A 118 -6.53 -19.19 18.70
CA ALA A 118 -7.84 -19.47 18.14
C ALA A 118 -8.60 -18.21 17.66
N ALA A 119 -8.10 -16.99 17.93
CA ALA A 119 -8.87 -15.79 17.63
C ALA A 119 -7.99 -14.55 17.35
N GLN A 120 -7.35 -14.51 16.19
CA GLN A 120 -7.03 -13.21 15.59
C GLN A 120 -8.38 -12.53 15.36
N SER A 121 -8.74 -11.60 16.26
CA SER A 121 -10.03 -10.90 16.17
C SER A 121 -10.02 -10.18 14.83
N LYS A 122 -11.02 -10.46 13.99
CA LYS A 122 -11.12 -9.81 12.69
C LYS A 122 -11.30 -8.33 12.96
N VAL A 123 -10.73 -7.47 12.12
CA VAL A 123 -10.91 -6.01 12.24
C VAL A 123 -12.39 -5.63 12.38
N THR A 124 -13.27 -6.38 11.70
CA THR A 124 -14.73 -6.27 11.78
C THR A 124 -15.30 -6.43 13.18
N ASP A 125 -14.65 -7.17 14.08
CA ASP A 125 -15.12 -7.40 15.45
C ASP A 125 -15.14 -6.10 16.25
N TYR A 126 -14.26 -5.14 15.89
CA TYR A 126 -14.14 -3.83 16.54
C TYR A 126 -15.06 -2.75 15.95
N PHE A 127 -15.65 -3.00 14.78
CA PHE A 127 -16.52 -2.06 14.07
C PHE A 127 -18.00 -2.44 14.09
N SER A 128 -18.40 -3.37 14.96
CA SER A 128 -19.81 -3.75 15.11
C SER A 128 -20.63 -2.53 15.55
N ILE A 129 -21.40 -1.96 14.62
CA ILE A 129 -22.35 -0.90 14.89
C ILE A 129 -23.44 -1.53 15.76
N GLN A 130 -23.47 -1.17 17.05
CA GLN A 130 -24.61 -1.49 17.88
C GLN A 130 -25.81 -0.77 17.29
N ASN A 131 -26.74 -1.56 16.72
CA ASN A 131 -28.00 -1.06 16.22
C ASN A 131 -28.71 -0.41 17.42
N ARG A 132 -28.70 0.92 17.49
CA ARG A 132 -29.39 1.67 18.54
C ARG A 132 -30.86 1.25 18.46
N GLN A 133 -31.31 0.60 19.53
CA GLN A 133 -32.59 -0.07 19.66
C GLN A 133 -33.73 0.66 18.94
N GLN A 134 -34.48 -0.09 18.12
CA GLN A 134 -35.84 0.28 17.71
C GLN A 134 -36.64 0.55 18.99
N LEU A 135 -37.13 1.79 19.15
CA LEU A 135 -38.13 2.11 20.17
C LEU A 135 -39.36 1.23 19.94
N PRO A 136 -39.94 0.58 20.97
CA PRO A 136 -41.14 -0.20 20.78
C PRO A 136 -42.30 0.71 20.37
N ALA A 137 -42.93 0.40 19.26
CA ALA A 137 -44.19 1.03 18.86
C ALA A 137 -45.29 0.51 19.79
N GLY A 138 -45.78 1.37 20.68
CA GLY A 138 -46.96 1.04 21.48
C GLY A 138 -47.09 1.86 22.76
N VAL A 139 -47.68 3.04 22.64
CA VAL A 139 -48.68 3.53 23.62
C VAL A 139 -49.71 4.34 22.83
N THR A 140 -50.90 3.76 22.68
CA THR A 140 -52.17 4.46 22.41
C THR A 140 -52.61 5.23 23.63
#